data_AF-A0A972WI49-F1
#
_entry.id   AF-A0A972WI49-F1
#
_cell.length_a   1.000
_cell.length_b   1.000
_cell.length_c   1.000
_cell.angle_alpha   90.00
_cell.angle_beta   90.00
_cell.angle_gamma   90.00
#
_symmetry.space_group_name_H-M   'P 1'
#
loop_
_entity.id
_entity.type
_entity.pdbx_description
1 polymer ?
#
loop_
_entity_poly.entity_id
_entity_poly.type
_entity_poly.pdbx_seq_one_letter_code
_entity_poly.pdbx_strand_id
1 'polypeptide(L)' 'AYVVSRRERKKVEMLFAHLKRILKLDRLRLRGPTGAHDEFLLAATAQNLRKMAKVIPMAQPVPAS' A
#
# COMPACT_ATOMS: atom_id res chain seq x y z
N ALA A 1 -20.03 0.47 19.80
CA ALA A 1 -18.55 0.50 19.84
C ALA A 1 -17.90 -0.72 19.15
N TYR A 2 -18.18 -1.96 19.59
CA TYR A 2 -17.52 -3.17 19.06
C TYR A 2 -17.59 -3.35 17.53
N VAL A 3 -18.79 -3.21 16.94
CA VAL A 3 -18.99 -3.40 15.49
C VAL A 3 -18.16 -2.42 14.66
N VAL A 4 -18.05 -1.15 15.11
CA VAL A 4 -17.24 -0.12 14.46
C VAL A 4 -15.75 -0.50 14.53
N SER A 5 -15.26 -0.82 15.73
CA SER A 5 -13.87 -1.25 15.94
C SER A 5 -13.51 -2.48 15.10
N ARG A 6 -14.42 -3.46 14.96
CA ARG A 6 -14.23 -4.64 14.11
C ARG A 6 -14.07 -4.26 12.63
N ARG A 7 -14.90 -3.34 12.13
CA ARG A 7 -14.83 -2.87 10.73
C ARG A 7 -13.53 -2.12 10.47
N GLU A 8 -13.11 -1.26 11.39
CA GLU A 8 -11.86 -0.50 11.28
C GLU A 8 -10.64 -1.41 11.29
N ARG A 9 -10.60 -2.39 12.20
CA ARG A 9 -9.52 -3.37 12.26
C ARG A 9 -9.41 -4.18 10.97
N LYS A 10 -10.54 -4.62 10.41
CA LYS A 10 -10.57 -5.33 9.13
C LYS A 10 -9.95 -4.50 8.00
N LYS A 11 -10.16 -3.17 7.98
CA LYS A 11 -9.51 -2.28 7.00
C LYS A 11 -8.00 -2.30 7.16
N VAL A 12 -7.50 -2.19 8.38
CA VAL A 12 -6.06 -2.23 8.69
C VAL A 12 -5.45 -3.59 8.33
N GLU A 13 -6.08 -4.69 8.74
CA GLU A 13 -5.65 -6.07 8.43
C GLU A 13 -5.52 -6.28 6.91
N MET A 14 -6.51 -5.81 6.14
CA MET A 14 -6.47 -5.91 4.68
C MET A 14 -5.37 -5.06 4.04
N LEU A 15 -5.09 -3.86 4.59
CA LEU A 15 -3.97 -3.05 4.12
C LEU A 15 -2.64 -3.77 4.34
N PHE A 16 -2.42 -4.33 5.53
CA PHE A 16 -1.22 -5.12 5.84
C PHE A 16 -1.08 -6.36 4.96
N ALA A 17 -2.16 -7.11 4.72
CA ALA A 17 -2.14 -8.26 3.82
C ALA A 17 -1.74 -7.87 2.39
N HIS A 18 -2.21 -6.70 1.93
CA HIS A 18 -1.89 -6.17 0.61
C HIS A 18 -0.44 -5.70 0.51
N LEU A 19 0.10 -5.04 1.54
CA LEU A 19 1.51 -4.66 1.60
C LEU A 19 2.42 -5.89 1.50
N LYS A 20 2.15 -6.94 2.28
CA LYS A 20 2.90 -8.22 2.21
C LYS A 20 2.84 -8.84 0.82
N ARG A 21 1.64 -9.00 0.25
CA ARG A 21 1.47 -9.68 -1.04
C ARG A 21 2.12 -8.97 -2.22
N ILE A 22 2.09 -7.64 -2.24
CA ILE A 22 2.53 -6.87 -3.42
C ILE A 22 3.92 -6.29 -3.27
N LEU A 23 4.24 -5.76 -2.10
CA LEU A 23 5.54 -5.15 -1.84
C LEU A 23 6.52 -6.15 -1.20
N LYS A 24 6.10 -7.39 -0.96
CA LYS A 24 6.91 -8.43 -0.29
C LYS A 24 7.47 -7.95 1.05
N LEU A 25 6.66 -7.17 1.77
CA LEU A 25 7.01 -6.58 3.06
C LEU A 25 6.91 -7.63 4.18
N ASP A 26 7.70 -8.68 4.07
CA ASP A 26 7.68 -9.83 4.99
C ASP A 26 8.57 -9.60 6.22
N ARG A 27 9.59 -8.75 6.10
CA ARG A 27 10.50 -8.39 7.18
C ARG A 27 10.86 -6.91 7.07
N LEU A 28 10.80 -6.21 8.20
CA LEU A 28 11.25 -4.84 8.27
C LEU A 28 12.79 -4.77 8.32
N ARG A 29 13.38 -3.95 7.47
CA ARG A 29 14.78 -3.55 7.46
C ARG A 29 14.95 -2.37 8.41
N LEU A 30 15.15 -2.68 9.69
CA LEU A 30 15.37 -1.69 10.74
C LEU A 30 16.76 -1.02 10.59
N ARG A 31 16.85 -0.04 9.68
CA ARG A 31 18.04 0.80 9.49
C ARG A 31 18.01 1.97 10.47
N GLY A 32 18.37 1.69 11.73
CA GLY A 32 18.40 2.70 12.80
C GLY A 32 17.04 2.88 13.52
N PRO A 33 16.95 3.82 14.47
CA PRO A 33 15.81 3.96 15.39
C PRO A 33 14.47 4.27 14.70
N THR A 34 14.51 4.83 13.48
CA THR A 34 13.31 5.16 12.69
C THR A 34 12.99 4.12 11.60
N GLY A 35 13.82 3.08 11.44
CA GLY A 35 13.78 2.21 10.26
C GLY A 35 12.42 1.55 9.98
N ALA A 36 11.68 1.17 11.02
CA ALA A 36 10.32 0.63 10.87
C ALA A 36 9.34 1.68 10.31
N HIS A 37 9.38 2.89 10.84
CA HIS A 37 8.51 3.99 10.42
C HIS A 37 8.73 4.31 8.93
N ASP A 38 9.99 4.47 8.54
CA ASP A 38 10.36 4.88 7.19
C ASP A 38 9.98 3.80 6.15
N GLU A 39 10.12 2.54 6.52
CA GLU A 39 9.73 1.43 5.66
C GLU A 39 8.21 1.30 5.51
N PHE A 40 7.43 1.52 6.58
CA PHE A 40 5.98 1.60 6.48
C PHE A 40 5.52 2.80 5.65
N LEU A 41 6.17 3.95 5.80
CA LEU A 41 5.86 5.16 5.03
C LEU A 41 6.10 4.92 3.54
N LEU A 42 7.22 4.32 3.18
CA LEU A 42 7.54 3.97 1.80
C LEU A 42 6.55 2.94 1.23
N ALA A 43 6.22 1.91 2.02
CA ALA A 43 5.27 0.88 1.62
C ALA A 43 3.85 1.45 1.40
N ALA A 44 3.40 2.33 2.29
CA ALA A 44 2.12 3.05 2.15
C ALA A 44 2.12 3.94 0.91
N THR A 45 3.23 4.64 0.64
CA THR A 45 3.40 5.50 -0.54
C THR A 45 3.27 4.68 -1.83
N ALA A 46 4.02 3.58 -1.95
CA ALA A 46 3.94 2.68 -3.10
C ALA A 46 2.52 2.10 -3.30
N GLN A 47 1.84 1.73 -2.21
CA GLN A 47 0.47 1.23 -2.27
C GLN A 47 -0.52 2.30 -2.75
N ASN A 48 -0.37 3.55 -2.30
CA ASN A 48 -1.20 4.67 -2.72
C ASN A 48 -0.99 5.02 -4.20
N LEU A 49 0.25 5.07 -4.66
CA LEU A 49 0.59 5.24 -6.08
C LEU A 49 -0.06 4.15 -6.94
N ARG A 50 -0.02 2.88 -6.50
CA ARG A 50 -0.66 1.78 -7.21
C ARG A 50 -2.18 1.92 -7.27
N LYS A 51 -2.83 2.43 -6.21
CA LYS A 51 -4.28 2.71 -6.24
C LYS A 51 -4.60 3.83 -7.22
N MET A 52 -3.79 4.90 -7.23
CA MET A 52 -3.97 6.02 -8.17
C MET A 52 -3.81 5.56 -9.63
N ALA A 53 -2.80 4.74 -9.92
CA ALA A 53 -2.59 4.19 -11.26
C ALA A 53 -3.78 3.36 -11.79
N LYS A 54 -4.64 2.82 -10.91
CA LYS A 54 -5.85 2.09 -11.33
C LYS A 54 -7.03 2.99 -11.65
N VAL A 55 -7.09 4.20 -11.11
CA VAL A 55 -8.19 5.14 -11.34
C VAL A 55 -7.90 6.09 -12.49
N ILE A 56 -6.63 6.28 -12.84
CA ILE A 56 -6.22 7.06 -14.00
C ILE A 56 -6.54 6.24 -15.26
N PRO A 57 -7.38 6.73 -16.19
CA PRO A 57 -7.59 6.09 -17.47
C PRO A 57 -6.26 6.02 -18.23
N MET A 58 -5.86 4.82 -18.68
CA MET A 58 -4.70 4.71 -19.57
C MET A 58 -5.06 5.38 -20.89
N ALA A 59 -4.33 6.45 -21.25
CA ALA A 59 -4.41 7.04 -22.57
C ALA A 59 -4.07 5.93 -23.58
N GLN A 60 -4.97 5.68 -24.54
CA GLN A 60 -4.68 4.71 -25.58
C GLN A 60 -3.53 5.25 -26.43
N PRO A 61 -2.52 4.41 -26.74
CA PRO A 61 -1.45 4.83 -27.64
C PRO A 61 -2.08 5.21 -28.98
N VAL A 62 -1.86 6.46 -29.41
CA VAL A 62 -2.25 6.89 -30.75
C VAL A 62 -1.38 6.12 -31.75
N PRO A 63 -1.98 5.40 -32.71
CA PRO A 63 -1.21 4.71 -33.73
C PRO A 63 -0.39 5.73 -34.52
N ALA A 64 0.90 5.45 -34.68
CA ALA A 64 1.76 6.25 -35.55
C ALA A 64 1.32 6.06 -37.00
N SER A 65 1.04 7.17 -37.69
CA SER A 65 0.71 7.21 -39.12
C SER A 65 1.89 6.83 -39.99
#